data_AF-A0A7S4HVJ7-F1
#
_entry.id   AF-A0A7S4HVJ7-F1
#
_cell.length_a   1.000
_cell.length_b   1.000
_cell.length_c   1.000
_cell.angle_alpha   90.00
_cell.angle_beta   90.00
_cell.angle_gamma   90.00
#
_symmetry.space_group_name_H-M   'P 1'
#
loop_
_entity.id
_entity.type
_entity.pdbx_description
1 polymer ?
#
loop_
_entity_poly.entity_id
_entity_poly.type
_entity_poly.pdbx_seq_one_letter_code
_entity_poly.pdbx_strand_id
1 'polypeptide(L)'
;FAAIFKRYPVVTLYGDMQIKLENMIKSAPNYTPGAWPLTDTDRLAREYEIIHHLPTIRQQHTEYMGKFNTIINMIKIDEPELEDSELCTEVTNNVLDGLSLISNWTSRVLQQSAWKYFKPNTEGGESVENSYEQVVKRNYSKEECFALAEVIGLIKGLANSMLQEDGLLAPYIRSCIHSEIQHCVQLTIAELLVHASKKKGRPIRVDLAQIRTLATDVVDGTIVDESVFKSKKKGEYVIKSRPVGPSATQLELLRISIYNLYATRLNGKRPFEKDISKDNARSLEDFYNRSFNYSYLLNFKQCIMDMTDLGDLWYREFYLELTQTLQFPIEWSLPWIVTDNILESGDLSMMEYVLYPLDIYNDAANRALSNLHQQFLYDEIEAEVNL
;
A
#
# COMPACT_ATOMS: atom_id res chain seq x y z
N PHE A 1 -13.72 -2.22 -14.54
CA PHE A 1 -14.58 -2.81 -13.49
C PHE A 1 -14.84 -4.29 -13.68
N ALA A 2 -15.39 -4.76 -14.81
CA ALA A 2 -15.73 -6.19 -14.96
C ALA A 2 -14.56 -7.17 -14.74
N ALA A 3 -13.36 -6.86 -15.24
CA ALA A 3 -12.17 -7.69 -15.01
C ALA A 3 -11.75 -7.73 -13.52
N ILE A 4 -11.88 -6.61 -12.81
CA ILE A 4 -11.53 -6.50 -11.39
C ILE A 4 -12.51 -7.35 -10.55
N PHE A 5 -13.82 -7.22 -10.78
CA PHE A 5 -14.81 -8.01 -10.02
C PHE A 5 -14.74 -9.50 -10.33
N LYS A 6 -14.29 -9.90 -11.53
CA LYS A 6 -14.06 -11.31 -11.87
C LYS A 6 -12.81 -11.88 -11.19
N ARG A 7 -11.79 -11.03 -10.96
CA ARG A 7 -10.56 -11.42 -10.28
C ARG A 7 -10.76 -11.44 -8.76
N TYR A 8 -11.43 -10.42 -8.23
CA TYR A 8 -11.69 -10.24 -6.81
C TYR A 8 -13.21 -10.14 -6.55
N PRO A 9 -13.98 -11.23 -6.70
CA PRO A 9 -15.44 -11.19 -6.51
C PRO A 9 -15.88 -10.96 -5.06
N VAL A 10 -14.98 -11.18 -4.09
CA VAL A 10 -15.24 -11.09 -2.66
C VAL A 10 -14.16 -10.23 -2.03
N VAL A 11 -14.56 -9.27 -1.22
CA VAL A 11 -13.63 -8.41 -0.46
C VAL A 11 -14.21 -8.13 0.92
N THR A 12 -13.34 -7.79 1.85
CA THR A 12 -13.73 -7.28 3.17
C THR A 12 -14.47 -5.97 3.01
N LEU A 13 -15.66 -5.88 3.59
CA LEU A 13 -16.44 -4.65 3.67
C LEU A 13 -16.04 -3.85 4.92
N TYR A 14 -16.08 -4.49 6.08
CA TYR A 14 -15.70 -3.90 7.37
C TYR A 14 -15.53 -5.01 8.41
N GLY A 15 -14.39 -5.06 9.10
CA GLY A 15 -14.09 -6.12 10.08
C GLY A 15 -14.25 -7.52 9.48
N ASP A 16 -15.06 -8.36 10.13
CA ASP A 16 -15.40 -9.71 9.68
C ASP A 16 -16.49 -9.76 8.59
N MET A 17 -17.10 -8.64 8.23
CA MET A 17 -18.12 -8.58 7.18
C MET A 17 -17.52 -8.62 5.77
N GLN A 18 -17.99 -9.55 4.94
CA GLN A 18 -17.59 -9.68 3.54
C GLN A 18 -18.68 -9.21 2.59
N ILE A 19 -18.29 -8.66 1.43
CA ILE A 19 -19.22 -8.29 0.35
C ILE A 19 -18.91 -9.04 -0.95
N LYS A 20 -19.98 -9.53 -1.58
CA LYS A 20 -19.93 -10.06 -2.96
C LYS A 20 -20.11 -8.89 -3.92
N LEU A 21 -19.08 -8.56 -4.69
CA LEU A 21 -19.14 -7.43 -5.63
C LEU A 21 -20.21 -7.62 -6.72
N GLU A 22 -20.54 -8.87 -7.05
CA GLU A 22 -21.64 -9.20 -7.95
C GLU A 22 -23.00 -8.69 -7.43
N ASN A 23 -23.23 -8.66 -6.11
CA ASN A 23 -24.50 -8.18 -5.55
C ASN A 23 -24.74 -6.69 -5.87
N MET A 24 -23.67 -5.90 -5.99
CA MET A 24 -23.77 -4.50 -6.45
C MET A 24 -24.22 -4.40 -7.91
N ILE A 25 -23.85 -5.36 -8.75
CA ILE A 25 -24.25 -5.40 -10.16
C ILE A 25 -25.69 -5.89 -10.27
N LYS A 26 -26.04 -6.97 -9.54
CA LYS A 26 -27.40 -7.55 -9.54
C LYS A 26 -28.47 -6.59 -9.03
N SER A 27 -28.10 -5.65 -8.16
CA SER A 27 -29.01 -4.61 -7.65
C SER A 27 -29.15 -3.40 -8.58
N ALA A 28 -28.41 -3.34 -9.70
CA ALA A 28 -28.49 -2.23 -10.63
C ALA A 28 -29.84 -2.24 -11.40
N PRO A 29 -30.50 -1.09 -11.62
CA PRO A 29 -31.80 -1.02 -12.30
C PRO A 29 -31.85 -1.61 -13.71
N ASN A 30 -30.70 -1.63 -14.40
CA ASN A 30 -30.56 -2.11 -15.77
C ASN A 30 -29.84 -3.48 -15.86
N TYR A 31 -29.79 -4.24 -14.76
CA TYR A 31 -29.19 -5.57 -14.75
C TYR A 31 -30.05 -6.57 -15.53
N THR A 32 -29.44 -7.25 -16.50
CA THR A 32 -30.08 -8.36 -17.21
C THR A 32 -29.68 -9.69 -16.56
N PRO A 33 -30.64 -10.54 -16.14
CA PRO A 33 -30.34 -11.88 -15.63
C PRO A 33 -29.45 -12.67 -16.60
N GLY A 34 -28.35 -13.24 -16.09
CA GLY A 34 -27.38 -14.00 -16.90
C GLY A 34 -26.32 -13.16 -17.61
N ALA A 35 -26.36 -11.82 -17.52
CA ALA A 35 -25.30 -10.95 -18.07
C ALA A 35 -23.97 -11.04 -17.32
N TRP A 36 -24.00 -11.54 -16.08
CA TRP A 36 -22.79 -11.81 -15.30
C TRP A 36 -22.45 -13.30 -15.36
N PRO A 37 -21.26 -13.69 -15.86
CA PRO A 37 -20.92 -15.10 -16.03
C PRO A 37 -20.71 -15.78 -14.67
N LEU A 38 -20.97 -17.09 -14.64
CA LEU A 38 -20.60 -17.94 -13.50
C LEU A 38 -19.10 -17.83 -13.25
N THR A 39 -18.72 -17.71 -11.98
CA THR A 39 -17.32 -17.57 -11.61
C THR A 39 -16.74 -18.95 -11.31
N ASP A 40 -15.62 -19.27 -11.94
CA ASP A 40 -14.87 -20.52 -11.74
C ASP A 40 -14.33 -20.56 -10.31
N THR A 41 -14.93 -21.38 -9.46
CA THR A 41 -14.63 -21.46 -8.02
C THR A 41 -13.24 -21.99 -7.75
N ASP A 42 -12.76 -22.94 -8.55
CA ASP A 42 -11.46 -23.58 -8.32
C ASP A 42 -10.33 -22.61 -8.70
N ARG A 43 -10.52 -21.86 -9.78
CA ARG A 43 -9.59 -20.78 -10.14
C ARG A 43 -9.57 -19.68 -9.09
N LEU A 44 -10.72 -19.36 -8.49
CA LEU A 44 -10.78 -18.36 -7.42
C LEU A 44 -10.09 -18.86 -6.15
N ALA A 45 -10.32 -20.10 -5.72
CA ALA A 45 -9.62 -20.68 -4.57
C ALA A 45 -8.10 -20.54 -4.74
N ARG A 46 -7.58 -20.86 -5.92
CA ARG A 46 -6.15 -20.67 -6.25
C ARG A 46 -5.65 -19.22 -6.18
N GLU A 47 -6.50 -18.24 -6.49
CA GLU A 47 -6.13 -16.82 -6.41
C GLU A 47 -6.14 -16.30 -4.96
N TYR A 48 -7.03 -16.82 -4.11
CA TYR A 48 -7.26 -16.32 -2.76
C TYR A 48 -6.48 -17.08 -1.67
N GLU A 49 -6.28 -18.38 -1.83
CA GLU A 49 -5.61 -19.21 -0.83
C GLU A 49 -4.09 -19.03 -0.92
N ILE A 50 -3.49 -18.61 0.20
CA ILE A 50 -2.08 -18.19 0.31
C ILE A 50 -1.13 -19.32 -0.02
N ILE A 51 -1.52 -20.57 0.25
CA ILE A 51 -0.68 -21.76 0.00
C ILE A 51 -0.19 -21.84 -1.46
N HIS A 52 -0.98 -21.33 -2.41
CA HIS A 52 -0.60 -21.31 -3.83
C HIS A 52 0.39 -20.19 -4.21
N HIS A 53 0.52 -19.16 -3.36
CA HIS A 53 1.42 -18.03 -3.57
C HIS A 53 2.67 -18.11 -2.70
N LEU A 54 2.68 -18.97 -1.68
CA LEU A 54 3.76 -19.10 -0.71
C LEU A 54 5.17 -19.26 -1.34
N PRO A 55 5.39 -20.10 -2.38
CA PRO A 55 6.71 -20.20 -3.01
C PRO A 55 7.19 -18.87 -3.60
N THR A 56 6.29 -18.12 -4.24
CA THR A 56 6.58 -16.80 -4.81
C THR A 56 6.88 -15.79 -3.71
N ILE A 57 6.11 -15.80 -2.61
CA ILE A 57 6.32 -14.92 -1.46
C ILE A 57 7.71 -15.16 -0.84
N ARG A 58 8.09 -16.42 -0.61
CA ARG A 58 9.43 -16.80 -0.09
C ARG A 58 10.56 -16.31 -0.99
N GLN A 59 10.40 -16.47 -2.32
CA GLN A 59 11.38 -16.00 -3.29
C GLN A 59 11.52 -14.47 -3.23
N GLN A 60 10.39 -13.75 -3.31
CA GLN A 60 10.36 -12.29 -3.25
C GLN A 60 10.98 -11.76 -1.96
N HIS A 61 10.68 -12.40 -0.81
CA HIS A 61 11.26 -12.04 0.47
C HIS A 61 12.78 -12.20 0.47
N THR A 62 13.28 -13.33 -0.01
CA THR A 62 14.73 -13.62 -0.05
C THR A 62 15.47 -12.63 -0.95
N GLU A 63 14.95 -12.39 -2.16
CA GLU A 63 15.54 -11.45 -3.12
C GLU A 63 15.55 -10.03 -2.57
N TYR A 64 14.43 -9.58 -1.99
CA TYR A 64 14.31 -8.26 -1.41
C TYR A 64 15.25 -8.06 -0.23
N MET A 65 15.26 -8.98 0.75
CA MET A 65 16.10 -8.87 1.94
C MET A 65 17.59 -8.85 1.58
N GLY A 66 18.01 -9.61 0.57
CA GLY A 66 19.39 -9.56 0.05
C GLY A 66 19.76 -8.18 -0.49
N LYS A 67 18.89 -7.58 -1.32
CA LYS A 67 19.10 -6.23 -1.86
C LYS A 67 19.06 -5.16 -0.75
N PHE A 68 18.05 -5.21 0.11
CA PHE A 68 17.86 -4.26 1.21
C PHE A 68 19.08 -4.24 2.13
N ASN A 69 19.53 -5.41 2.61
CA ASN A 69 20.71 -5.50 3.48
C ASN A 69 21.99 -5.01 2.82
N THR A 70 22.13 -5.23 1.50
CA THR A 70 23.28 -4.72 0.74
C THR A 70 23.31 -3.19 0.73
N ILE A 71 22.17 -2.56 0.43
CA ILE A 71 22.02 -1.09 0.44
C ILE A 71 22.29 -0.53 1.84
N ILE A 72 21.67 -1.12 2.87
CA ILE A 72 21.85 -0.67 4.27
C ILE A 72 23.32 -0.76 4.70
N ASN A 73 23.98 -1.88 4.42
CA ASN A 73 25.39 -2.05 4.79
C ASN A 73 26.30 -1.06 4.06
N MET A 74 26.06 -0.82 2.77
CA MET A 74 26.81 0.17 1.99
C MET A 74 26.64 1.57 2.60
N ILE A 75 25.40 2.00 2.90
CA ILE A 75 25.15 3.31 3.52
C ILE A 75 25.88 3.44 4.87
N LYS A 76 25.84 2.39 5.71
CA LYS A 76 26.46 2.41 7.04
C LYS A 76 28.00 2.40 7.01
N ILE A 77 28.61 1.84 5.97
CA ILE A 77 30.08 1.72 5.85
C ILE A 77 30.67 2.93 5.14
N ASP A 78 30.08 3.29 3.99
CA ASP A 78 30.64 4.31 3.10
C ASP A 78 30.18 5.73 3.46
N GLU A 79 29.12 5.86 4.28
CA GLU A 79 28.50 7.13 4.68
C GLU A 79 28.35 8.12 3.50
N PRO A 80 27.71 7.71 2.39
CA PRO A 80 27.71 8.49 1.15
C PRO A 80 26.95 9.80 1.32
N GLU A 81 27.45 10.84 0.65
CA GLU A 81 26.83 12.17 0.65
C GLU A 81 25.44 12.15 0.00
N LEU A 82 24.52 12.95 0.55
CA LEU A 82 23.12 13.04 0.08
C LEU A 82 22.96 13.78 -1.26
N GLU A 83 24.06 14.25 -1.84
CA GLU A 83 24.12 14.85 -3.17
C GLU A 83 24.18 13.80 -4.29
N ASP A 84 24.47 12.53 -3.96
CA ASP A 84 24.38 11.42 -4.91
C ASP A 84 22.90 11.11 -5.25
N SER A 85 22.45 11.69 -6.36
CA SER A 85 21.08 11.53 -6.84
C SER A 85 20.77 10.11 -7.31
N GLU A 86 21.75 9.34 -7.77
CA GLU A 86 21.53 7.96 -8.24
C GLU A 86 21.27 7.05 -7.03
N LEU A 87 22.11 7.17 -6.00
CA LEU A 87 21.93 6.43 -4.76
C LEU A 87 20.61 6.79 -4.07
N CYS A 88 20.29 8.08 -3.93
CA CYS A 88 19.02 8.49 -3.31
C CYS A 88 17.82 7.90 -4.04
N THR A 89 17.89 7.80 -5.37
CA THR A 89 16.85 7.18 -6.21
C THR A 89 16.79 5.68 -5.99
N GLU A 90 17.93 4.99 -5.93
CA GLU A 90 17.99 3.55 -5.67
C GLU A 90 17.39 3.20 -4.30
N VAL A 91 17.78 3.93 -3.26
CA VAL A 91 17.25 3.77 -1.89
C VAL A 91 15.74 3.98 -1.87
N THR A 92 15.26 5.07 -2.47
CA THR A 92 13.83 5.40 -2.49
C THR A 92 13.00 4.36 -3.22
N ASN A 93 13.48 3.86 -4.37
CA ASN A 93 12.83 2.79 -5.11
C ASN A 93 12.83 1.48 -4.33
N ASN A 94 13.94 1.14 -3.68
CA ASN A 94 14.00 -0.08 -2.86
C ASN A 94 13.02 -0.02 -1.68
N VAL A 95 12.90 1.12 -1.01
CA VAL A 95 11.90 1.32 0.05
C VAL A 95 10.47 1.15 -0.49
N LEU A 96 10.18 1.71 -1.66
CA LEU A 96 8.87 1.56 -2.30
C LEU A 96 8.57 0.10 -2.67
N ASP A 97 9.56 -0.64 -3.15
CA ASP A 97 9.44 -2.08 -3.45
C ASP A 97 9.07 -2.85 -2.16
N GLY A 98 9.72 -2.55 -1.04
CA GLY A 98 9.45 -3.18 0.25
C GLY A 98 8.03 -2.90 0.77
N LEU A 99 7.60 -1.63 0.72
CA LEU A 99 6.22 -1.24 1.03
C LEU A 99 5.21 -2.00 0.16
N SER A 100 5.51 -2.13 -1.14
CA SER A 100 4.65 -2.85 -2.08
C SER A 100 4.58 -4.34 -1.77
N LEU A 101 5.68 -4.98 -1.37
CA LEU A 101 5.70 -6.38 -0.96
C LEU A 101 4.86 -6.62 0.29
N ILE A 102 5.06 -5.83 1.35
CA ILE A 102 4.28 -5.91 2.59
C ILE A 102 2.79 -5.73 2.26
N SER A 103 2.42 -4.67 1.52
CA SER A 103 1.04 -4.42 1.14
C SER A 103 0.42 -5.59 0.35
N ASN A 104 1.17 -6.19 -0.58
CA ASN A 104 0.69 -7.31 -1.37
C ASN A 104 0.49 -8.57 -0.51
N TRP A 105 1.43 -8.90 0.37
CA TRP A 105 1.34 -10.09 1.22
C TRP A 105 0.23 -9.95 2.27
N THR A 106 0.09 -8.79 2.90
CA THR A 106 -1.03 -8.49 3.79
C THR A 106 -2.37 -8.61 3.04
N SER A 107 -2.44 -8.08 1.82
CA SER A 107 -3.64 -8.22 0.99
C SER A 107 -3.98 -9.69 0.71
N ARG A 108 -2.99 -10.57 0.55
CA ARG A 108 -3.23 -12.02 0.39
C ARG A 108 -3.79 -12.67 1.66
N VAL A 109 -3.27 -12.27 2.83
CA VAL A 109 -3.82 -12.71 4.14
C VAL A 109 -5.29 -12.35 4.27
N LEU A 110 -5.63 -11.08 4.01
CA LEU A 110 -7.02 -10.59 4.09
C LEU A 110 -7.91 -11.20 3.00
N GLN A 111 -7.38 -11.44 1.81
CA GLN A 111 -8.10 -12.16 0.75
C GLN A 111 -8.45 -13.57 1.18
N GLN A 112 -7.50 -14.37 1.68
CA GLN A 112 -7.80 -15.72 2.16
C GLN A 112 -8.91 -15.69 3.21
N SER A 113 -8.82 -14.80 4.20
CA SER A 113 -9.88 -14.61 5.20
C SER A 113 -11.23 -14.35 4.53
N ALA A 114 -11.32 -13.35 3.64
CA ALA A 114 -12.54 -13.02 2.92
C ALA A 114 -13.11 -14.22 2.11
N TRP A 115 -12.25 -15.03 1.52
CA TRP A 115 -12.64 -16.23 0.78
C TRP A 115 -13.24 -17.30 1.69
N LYS A 116 -12.62 -17.56 2.85
CA LYS A 116 -13.11 -18.53 3.83
C LYS A 116 -14.47 -18.13 4.41
N TYR A 117 -14.66 -16.85 4.74
CA TYR A 117 -15.97 -16.31 5.12
C TYR A 117 -17.03 -16.44 4.01
N PHE A 118 -16.63 -16.33 2.74
CA PHE A 118 -17.54 -16.48 1.60
C PHE A 118 -17.89 -17.94 1.27
N LYS A 119 -17.02 -18.90 1.62
CA LYS A 119 -17.21 -20.34 1.39
C LYS A 119 -17.13 -21.10 2.72
N PRO A 120 -18.18 -21.03 3.57
CA PRO A 120 -18.23 -21.82 4.79
C PRO A 120 -18.08 -23.31 4.50
N ASN A 121 -17.36 -24.04 5.37
CA ASN A 121 -17.32 -25.49 5.33
C ASN A 121 -18.60 -26.05 5.98
N THR A 122 -19.54 -26.50 5.14
CA THR A 122 -20.83 -27.05 5.55
C THR A 122 -20.82 -28.57 5.76
N GLU A 123 -19.64 -29.20 5.76
CA GLU A 123 -19.51 -30.61 6.12
C GLU A 123 -19.94 -30.80 7.59
N GLY A 124 -21.07 -31.49 7.80
CA GLY A 124 -21.74 -31.61 9.10
C GLY A 124 -23.08 -30.88 9.24
N GLY A 125 -23.55 -30.21 8.18
CA GLY A 125 -24.87 -29.57 8.11
C GLY A 125 -24.84 -28.05 8.33
N GLU A 126 -25.76 -27.33 7.68
CA GLU A 126 -25.91 -25.88 7.82
C GLU A 126 -26.73 -25.55 9.08
N SER A 127 -26.14 -24.84 10.04
CA SER A 127 -26.85 -24.23 11.16
C SER A 127 -26.32 -22.82 11.41
N VAL A 128 -27.22 -21.90 11.77
CA VAL A 128 -26.85 -20.51 12.11
C VAL A 128 -25.94 -20.50 13.33
N GLU A 129 -26.21 -21.35 14.32
CA GLU A 129 -25.41 -21.48 15.55
C GLU A 129 -23.93 -21.80 15.29
N ASN A 130 -23.62 -22.61 14.26
CA ASN A 130 -22.25 -22.99 13.93
C ASN A 130 -21.66 -22.14 12.79
N SER A 131 -22.34 -21.08 12.36
CA SER A 131 -21.98 -20.32 11.16
C SER A 131 -20.56 -19.73 11.22
N TYR A 132 -20.10 -19.30 12.41
CA TYR A 132 -18.73 -18.82 12.61
C TYR A 132 -17.69 -19.95 12.59
N GLU A 133 -17.99 -21.06 13.28
CA GLU A 133 -17.13 -22.24 13.28
C GLU A 133 -16.86 -22.78 11.86
N GLN A 134 -17.88 -22.73 11.00
CA GLN A 134 -17.81 -23.17 9.60
C GLN A 134 -16.92 -22.30 8.71
N VAL A 135 -16.74 -21.02 9.04
CA VAL A 135 -15.91 -20.10 8.23
C VAL A 135 -14.49 -19.97 8.76
N VAL A 136 -14.27 -20.28 10.05
CA VAL A 136 -12.95 -20.26 10.68
C VAL A 136 -12.47 -21.68 11.00
N LYS A 137 -12.80 -22.22 12.17
CA LYS A 137 -12.26 -23.49 12.68
C LYS A 137 -12.28 -24.65 11.68
N ARG A 138 -13.39 -24.84 10.98
CA ARG A 138 -13.56 -25.97 10.03
C ARG A 138 -13.02 -25.69 8.64
N ASN A 139 -12.60 -24.45 8.36
CA ASN A 139 -12.35 -23.99 6.99
C ASN A 139 -10.88 -23.77 6.66
N TYR A 140 -10.00 -23.93 7.65
CA TYR A 140 -8.55 -23.86 7.46
C TYR A 140 -7.97 -25.25 7.66
N SER A 141 -7.32 -25.78 6.62
CA SER A 141 -6.53 -27.01 6.77
C SER A 141 -5.28 -26.74 7.60
N LYS A 142 -4.63 -27.81 8.07
CA LYS A 142 -3.36 -27.71 8.80
C LYS A 142 -2.27 -27.04 7.93
N GLU A 143 -2.20 -27.41 6.66
CA GLU A 143 -1.26 -26.84 5.69
C GLU A 143 -1.55 -25.35 5.43
N GLU A 144 -2.82 -24.95 5.40
CA GLU A 144 -3.21 -23.55 5.28
C GLU A 144 -2.87 -22.74 6.53
N CYS A 145 -3.01 -23.32 7.72
CA CYS A 145 -2.57 -22.70 8.98
C CYS A 145 -1.06 -22.44 8.97
N PHE A 146 -0.28 -23.41 8.52
CA PHE A 146 1.17 -23.26 8.41
C PHE A 146 1.56 -22.18 7.39
N ALA A 147 0.95 -22.21 6.20
CA ALA A 147 1.18 -21.19 5.19
C ALA A 147 0.82 -19.79 5.70
N LEU A 148 -0.29 -19.67 6.45
CA LEU A 148 -0.71 -18.40 7.05
C LEU A 148 0.29 -17.92 8.10
N ALA A 149 0.70 -18.78 9.04
CA ALA A 149 1.67 -18.44 10.08
C ALA A 149 3.00 -17.94 9.48
N GLU A 150 3.49 -18.64 8.45
CA GLU A 150 4.72 -18.27 7.77
C GLU A 150 4.60 -16.92 7.07
N VAL A 151 3.52 -16.67 6.31
CA VAL A 151 3.34 -15.38 5.63
C VAL A 151 3.20 -14.23 6.62
N ILE A 152 2.53 -14.43 7.76
CA ILE A 152 2.50 -13.43 8.84
C ILE A 152 3.92 -13.16 9.36
N GLY A 153 4.71 -14.21 9.58
CA GLY A 153 6.11 -14.08 9.99
C GLY A 153 6.97 -13.32 8.98
N LEU A 154 6.81 -13.59 7.67
CA LEU A 154 7.52 -12.88 6.61
C LEU A 154 7.10 -11.40 6.53
N ILE A 155 5.81 -11.09 6.71
CA ILE A 155 5.29 -9.71 6.76
C ILE A 155 5.90 -8.97 7.95
N LYS A 156 5.75 -9.51 9.16
CA LYS A 156 6.19 -8.88 10.41
C LYS A 156 7.73 -8.76 10.47
N GLY A 157 8.44 -9.79 10.02
CA GLY A 157 9.91 -9.81 9.97
C GLY A 157 10.48 -8.77 9.00
N LEU A 158 9.93 -8.69 7.78
CA LEU A 158 10.32 -7.67 6.80
C LEU A 158 10.01 -6.26 7.32
N ALA A 159 8.80 -6.04 7.83
CA ALA A 159 8.38 -4.77 8.40
C ALA A 159 9.29 -4.31 9.54
N ASN A 160 9.62 -5.20 10.48
CA ASN A 160 10.54 -4.88 11.57
C ASN A 160 11.94 -4.50 11.05
N SER A 161 12.48 -5.27 10.09
CA SER A 161 13.79 -4.98 9.48
C SER A 161 13.82 -3.60 8.80
N MET A 162 12.73 -3.26 8.11
CA MET A 162 12.56 -1.97 7.45
C MET A 162 12.40 -0.81 8.44
N LEU A 163 11.62 -1.00 9.52
CA LEU A 163 11.39 0.01 10.57
C LEU A 163 12.64 0.33 11.38
N GLN A 164 13.53 -0.63 11.58
CA GLN A 164 14.81 -0.42 12.28
C GLN A 164 15.71 0.59 11.56
N GLU A 165 15.56 0.73 10.24
CA GLU A 165 16.38 1.59 9.40
C GLU A 165 15.68 2.91 9.01
N ASP A 166 14.50 3.21 9.57
CA ASP A 166 13.71 4.43 9.28
C ASP A 166 14.56 5.70 9.39
N GLY A 167 15.31 5.84 10.49
CA GLY A 167 16.18 7.00 10.72
C GLY A 167 17.31 7.14 9.69
N LEU A 168 17.85 6.01 9.22
CA LEU A 168 18.93 5.97 8.23
C LEU A 168 18.43 6.32 6.82
N LEU A 169 17.26 5.78 6.46
CA LEU A 169 16.69 5.89 5.11
C LEU A 169 16.01 7.25 4.86
N ALA A 170 15.46 7.87 5.90
CA ALA A 170 14.65 9.07 5.77
C ALA A 170 15.34 10.26 5.06
N PRO A 171 16.64 10.58 5.29
CA PRO A 171 17.32 11.64 4.56
C PRO A 171 17.45 11.37 3.06
N TYR A 172 17.73 10.12 2.66
CA TYR A 172 17.84 9.72 1.24
C TYR A 172 16.51 9.82 0.52
N ILE A 173 15.43 9.34 1.14
CA ILE A 173 14.06 9.45 0.60
C ILE A 173 13.69 10.92 0.40
N ARG A 174 13.94 11.76 1.41
CA ARG A 174 13.63 13.20 1.34
C ARG A 174 14.47 13.91 0.29
N SER A 175 15.75 13.58 0.16
CA SER A 175 16.63 14.15 -0.88
C SER A 175 16.16 13.76 -2.29
N CYS A 176 15.79 12.49 -2.51
CA CYS A 176 15.25 12.03 -3.79
C CYS A 176 13.97 12.80 -4.17
N ILE A 177 13.01 12.87 -3.25
CA ILE A 177 11.72 13.55 -3.48
C ILE A 177 11.93 15.05 -3.71
N HIS A 178 12.80 15.71 -2.93
CA HIS A 178 13.15 17.12 -3.12
C HIS A 178 13.74 17.34 -4.51
N SER A 179 14.75 16.55 -4.88
CA SER A 179 15.41 16.62 -6.19
C SER A 179 14.42 16.45 -7.33
N GLU A 180 13.53 15.46 -7.29
CA GLU A 180 12.51 15.24 -8.34
C GLU A 180 11.53 16.43 -8.46
N ILE A 181 11.09 16.99 -7.33
CA ILE A 181 10.23 18.18 -7.32
C ILE A 181 10.97 19.38 -7.91
N GLN A 182 12.22 19.62 -7.50
CA GLN A 182 13.01 20.75 -8.00
C GLN A 182 13.30 20.60 -9.50
N HIS A 183 13.61 19.40 -9.98
CA HIS A 183 13.76 19.13 -11.42
C HIS A 183 12.47 19.45 -12.18
N CYS A 184 11.31 19.04 -11.66
CA CYS A 184 10.02 19.35 -12.30
C CYS A 184 9.78 20.87 -12.39
N VAL A 185 9.91 21.60 -11.27
CA VAL A 185 9.52 23.03 -11.22
C VAL A 185 10.58 23.97 -11.81
N GLN A 186 11.86 23.64 -11.67
CA GLN A 186 12.96 24.50 -12.14
C GLN A 186 13.41 24.19 -13.57
N LEU A 187 13.11 23.00 -14.11
CA LEU A 187 13.41 22.66 -15.51
C LEU A 187 12.13 22.58 -16.34
N THR A 188 11.27 21.58 -16.10
CA THR A 188 10.10 21.32 -16.95
C THR A 188 9.11 22.49 -16.95
N ILE A 189 8.72 22.98 -15.77
CA ILE A 189 7.77 24.10 -15.66
C ILE A 189 8.41 25.42 -16.11
N ALA A 190 9.70 25.63 -15.81
CA ALA A 190 10.41 26.83 -16.24
C ALA A 190 10.54 26.91 -17.78
N GLU A 191 10.85 25.80 -18.45
CA GLU A 191 10.86 25.71 -19.91
C GLU A 191 9.49 26.06 -20.50
N LEU A 192 8.42 25.44 -19.97
CA LEU A 192 7.04 25.73 -20.39
C LEU A 192 6.67 27.20 -20.18
N LEU A 193 7.10 27.81 -19.07
CA LEU A 193 6.84 29.21 -18.77
C LEU A 193 7.51 30.15 -19.77
N VAL A 194 8.74 29.86 -20.20
CA VAL A 194 9.45 30.62 -21.24
C VAL A 194 8.73 30.51 -22.58
N HIS A 195 8.25 29.32 -22.95
CA HIS A 195 7.47 29.11 -24.17
C HIS A 195 6.12 29.83 -24.13
N ALA A 196 5.41 29.78 -23.01
CA ALA A 196 4.15 30.48 -22.81
C ALA A 196 4.34 32.01 -22.86
N SER A 197 5.44 32.52 -22.30
CA SER A 197 5.73 33.96 -22.26
C SER A 197 6.02 34.59 -23.62
N LYS A 198 6.38 33.79 -24.65
CA LYS A 198 6.49 34.26 -26.04
C LYS A 198 5.13 34.65 -26.64
N LYS A 199 4.02 34.18 -26.06
CA LYS A 199 2.66 34.41 -26.54
C LYS A 199 1.88 35.21 -25.48
N LYS A 200 1.76 36.54 -25.68
CA LYS A 200 1.09 37.45 -24.72
C LYS A 200 -0.35 37.01 -24.42
N GLY A 201 -0.77 37.10 -23.15
CA GLY A 201 -2.16 36.92 -22.72
C GLY A 201 -2.67 35.48 -22.59
N ARG A 202 -1.79 34.45 -22.59
CA ARG A 202 -2.23 33.07 -22.41
C ARG A 202 -2.47 32.72 -20.93
N PRO A 203 -3.64 32.15 -20.56
CA PRO A 203 -3.95 31.75 -19.18
C PRO A 203 -2.92 30.80 -18.56
N ILE A 204 -2.38 29.85 -19.35
CA ILE A 204 -1.39 28.86 -18.89
C ILE A 204 -0.15 29.49 -18.23
N ARG A 205 0.22 30.71 -18.62
CA ARG A 205 1.36 31.41 -18.02
C ARG A 205 1.15 31.66 -16.53
N VAL A 206 -0.08 32.01 -16.13
CA VAL A 206 -0.43 32.28 -14.73
C VAL A 206 -0.30 31.00 -13.92
N ASP A 207 -0.85 29.90 -14.42
CA ASP A 207 -0.80 28.59 -13.76
C ASP A 207 0.65 28.09 -13.59
N LEU A 208 1.47 28.19 -14.66
CA LEU A 208 2.89 27.81 -14.61
C LEU A 208 3.68 28.67 -13.61
N ALA A 209 3.41 29.98 -13.55
CA ALA A 209 4.07 30.86 -12.59
C ALA A 209 3.65 30.56 -11.13
N GLN A 210 2.38 30.22 -10.91
CA GLN A 210 1.89 29.80 -9.59
C GLN A 210 2.53 28.48 -9.15
N ILE A 211 2.60 27.48 -10.03
CA ILE A 211 3.27 26.18 -9.75
C ILE A 211 4.73 26.40 -9.36
N ARG A 212 5.45 27.24 -10.13
CA ARG A 212 6.84 27.55 -9.83
C ARG A 212 6.99 28.25 -8.47
N THR A 213 6.12 29.20 -8.16
CA THR A 213 6.13 29.91 -6.87
C THR A 213 5.82 28.97 -5.68
N LEU A 214 4.95 27.99 -5.88
CA LEU A 214 4.52 27.05 -4.84
C LEU A 214 5.64 26.12 -4.35
N ALA A 215 6.51 25.65 -5.26
CA ALA A 215 7.41 24.53 -4.97
C ALA A 215 8.88 24.74 -5.32
N THR A 216 9.26 25.87 -5.92
CA THR A 216 10.69 26.18 -6.13
C THR A 216 11.37 26.49 -4.82
N ASP A 217 12.41 25.73 -4.51
CA ASP A 217 13.33 26.01 -3.41
C ASP A 217 14.59 26.68 -3.96
N VAL A 218 14.98 27.79 -3.35
CA VAL A 218 16.12 28.61 -3.77
C VAL A 218 17.29 28.28 -2.84
N VAL A 219 18.04 27.24 -3.19
CA VAL A 219 19.24 26.86 -2.44
C VAL A 219 20.40 27.76 -2.87
N ASP A 220 20.96 28.53 -1.93
CA ASP A 220 22.10 29.44 -2.14
C ASP A 220 21.93 30.50 -3.24
N GLY A 221 20.69 30.92 -3.51
CA GLY A 221 20.39 31.88 -4.57
C GLY A 221 20.36 31.28 -5.98
N THR A 222 20.52 29.96 -6.10
CA THR A 222 20.50 29.24 -7.38
C THR A 222 19.05 29.04 -7.82
N ILE A 223 18.60 29.83 -8.79
CA ILE A 223 17.37 29.60 -9.57
C ILE A 223 17.80 29.44 -11.01
N VAL A 224 17.27 28.43 -11.70
CA VAL A 224 17.48 28.31 -13.15
C VAL A 224 16.91 29.56 -13.84
N ASP A 225 17.80 30.39 -14.39
CA ASP A 225 17.42 31.59 -15.13
C ASP A 225 16.63 31.18 -16.39
N GLU A 226 15.53 31.88 -16.66
CA GLU A 226 14.75 31.72 -17.88
C GLU A 226 15.57 31.95 -19.16
N SER A 227 16.70 32.66 -19.08
CA SER A 227 17.65 32.86 -20.17
C SER A 227 18.26 31.55 -20.70
N VAL A 228 18.33 30.51 -19.86
CA VAL A 228 18.85 29.17 -20.19
C VAL A 228 18.05 28.55 -21.32
N PHE A 229 16.73 28.61 -21.21
CA PHE A 229 15.78 28.07 -22.20
C PHE A 229 15.64 28.97 -23.44
N LYS A 230 16.29 30.15 -23.45
CA LYS A 230 16.34 31.05 -24.63
C LYS A 230 17.60 30.82 -25.48
N SER A 231 18.64 30.20 -24.92
CA SER A 231 19.92 29.96 -25.59
C SER A 231 20.00 28.56 -26.22
N LYS A 232 20.71 28.41 -27.36
CA LYS A 232 20.92 27.10 -28.02
C LYS A 232 21.94 26.21 -27.29
N LYS A 233 22.64 26.72 -26.28
CA LYS A 233 23.58 25.94 -25.45
C LYS A 233 22.83 25.49 -24.20
N LYS A 234 22.37 24.23 -24.20
CA LYS A 234 21.91 23.56 -22.98
C LYS A 234 23.14 23.36 -22.09
N GLY A 235 23.41 24.28 -21.18
CA GLY A 235 24.31 23.99 -20.06
C GLY A 235 23.62 22.99 -19.13
N GLU A 236 24.36 22.03 -18.58
CA GLU A 236 23.87 21.23 -17.47
C GLU A 236 23.70 22.16 -16.25
N TYR A 237 22.46 22.31 -15.81
CA TYR A 237 22.16 23.05 -14.58
C TYR A 237 22.10 22.05 -13.43
N VAL A 238 23.04 22.19 -12.50
CA VAL A 238 23.04 21.40 -11.27
C VAL A 238 22.05 22.05 -10.30
N ILE A 239 20.93 21.36 -10.06
CA ILE A 239 19.95 21.74 -9.04
C ILE A 239 20.42 21.11 -7.74
N LYS A 240 20.71 21.93 -6.74
CA LYS A 240 21.06 21.43 -5.41
C LYS A 240 19.85 20.81 -4.72
N SER A 241 20.03 19.63 -4.15
CA SER A 241 19.02 18.93 -3.35
C SER A 241 19.17 19.27 -1.85
N ARG A 242 18.07 19.16 -1.11
CA ARG A 242 18.07 19.18 0.36
C ARG A 242 17.40 17.91 0.89
N PRO A 243 17.80 17.38 2.06
CA PRO A 243 17.15 16.23 2.67
C PRO A 243 15.84 16.62 3.39
N VAL A 244 14.94 17.32 2.68
CA VAL A 244 13.66 17.79 3.20
C VAL A 244 12.54 17.49 2.20
N GLY A 245 11.51 16.78 2.66
CA GLY A 245 10.30 16.54 1.86
C GLY A 245 9.41 17.79 1.79
N PRO A 246 8.52 17.87 0.79
CA PRO A 246 7.47 18.90 0.76
C PRO A 246 6.51 18.71 1.95
N SER A 247 5.84 19.79 2.34
CA SER A 247 4.68 19.65 3.23
C SER A 247 3.53 18.91 2.50
N ALA A 248 2.62 18.28 3.26
CA ALA A 248 1.47 17.59 2.68
C ALA A 248 0.62 18.51 1.78
N THR A 249 0.37 19.74 2.22
CA THR A 249 -0.37 20.75 1.43
C THR A 249 0.37 21.13 0.16
N GLN A 250 1.70 21.33 0.23
CA GLN A 250 2.50 21.68 -0.94
C GLN A 250 2.50 20.56 -1.98
N LEU A 251 2.65 19.30 -1.54
CA LEU A 251 2.62 18.13 -2.42
C LEU A 251 1.25 17.99 -3.10
N GLU A 252 0.16 18.10 -2.35
CA GLU A 252 -1.19 17.95 -2.88
C GLU A 252 -1.53 19.07 -3.89
N LEU A 253 -1.25 20.33 -3.53
CA LEU A 253 -1.46 21.46 -4.44
C LEU A 253 -0.62 21.32 -5.71
N LEU A 254 0.65 20.91 -5.59
CA LEU A 254 1.52 20.69 -6.73
C LEU A 254 0.95 19.61 -7.65
N ARG A 255 0.53 18.47 -7.12
CA ARG A 255 -0.05 17.36 -7.89
C ARG A 255 -1.32 17.78 -8.61
N ILE A 256 -2.24 18.48 -7.94
CA ILE A 256 -3.48 19.00 -8.54
C ILE A 256 -3.15 19.98 -9.67
N SER A 257 -2.22 20.92 -9.44
CA SER A 257 -1.84 21.91 -10.45
C SER A 257 -1.20 21.24 -11.67
N ILE A 258 -0.32 20.25 -11.48
CA ILE A 258 0.27 19.48 -12.59
C ILE A 258 -0.80 18.71 -13.36
N TYR A 259 -1.70 18.01 -12.67
CA TYR A 259 -2.82 17.28 -13.31
C TYR A 259 -3.68 18.20 -14.19
N ASN A 260 -3.96 19.42 -13.70
CA ASN A 260 -4.74 20.41 -14.44
C ASN A 260 -4.05 20.89 -15.73
N LEU A 261 -2.71 20.83 -15.80
CA LEU A 261 -1.98 21.19 -17.02
C LEU A 261 -2.16 20.16 -18.13
N TYR A 262 -2.10 18.86 -17.81
CA TYR A 262 -1.98 17.81 -18.84
C TYR A 262 -3.19 16.88 -18.98
N ALA A 263 -4.00 16.68 -17.93
CA ALA A 263 -5.03 15.64 -17.88
C ALA A 263 -6.47 16.18 -17.87
N THR A 264 -6.70 17.36 -17.29
CA THR A 264 -8.04 17.95 -17.19
C THR A 264 -8.69 18.13 -18.56
N ARG A 265 -9.97 17.75 -18.67
CA ARG A 265 -10.77 17.90 -19.89
C ARG A 265 -11.91 18.88 -19.65
N LEU A 266 -11.99 19.93 -20.47
CA LEU A 266 -13.13 20.84 -20.54
C LEU A 266 -13.85 20.59 -21.88
N ASN A 267 -15.13 20.25 -21.83
CA ASN A 267 -15.93 19.90 -23.02
C ASN A 267 -15.27 18.84 -23.92
N GLY A 268 -14.64 17.83 -23.30
CA GLY A 268 -13.97 16.73 -24.00
C GLY A 268 -12.59 17.06 -24.58
N LYS A 269 -12.08 18.29 -24.41
CA LYS A 269 -10.75 18.73 -24.89
C LYS A 269 -9.83 19.12 -23.74
N ARG A 270 -8.52 18.91 -23.91
CA ARG A 270 -7.52 19.36 -22.94
C ARG A 270 -7.30 20.88 -23.11
N PRO A 271 -7.42 21.71 -22.06
CA PRO A 271 -7.34 23.18 -22.17
C PRO A 271 -6.04 23.70 -22.79
N PHE A 272 -4.92 23.01 -22.51
CA PHE A 272 -3.56 23.46 -22.84
C PHE A 272 -2.84 22.57 -23.86
N GLU A 273 -3.57 21.75 -24.61
CA GLU A 273 -3.01 20.77 -25.54
C GLU A 273 -2.10 21.39 -26.62
N LYS A 274 -2.38 22.63 -27.02
CA LYS A 274 -1.59 23.37 -28.02
C LYS A 274 -0.42 24.16 -27.42
N ASP A 275 -0.34 24.21 -26.10
CA ASP A 275 0.63 24.97 -25.32
C ASP A 275 1.77 24.09 -24.80
N ILE A 276 1.49 22.81 -24.56
CA ILE A 276 2.40 21.84 -24.00
C ILE A 276 2.85 20.88 -25.10
N SER A 277 4.16 20.71 -25.29
CA SER A 277 4.71 19.72 -26.22
C SER A 277 4.40 18.29 -25.74
N LYS A 278 4.43 17.31 -26.65
CA LYS A 278 4.22 15.90 -26.28
C LYS A 278 5.25 15.42 -25.25
N ASP A 279 6.50 15.84 -25.39
CA ASP A 279 7.58 15.46 -24.47
C ASP A 279 7.35 16.03 -23.07
N ASN A 280 7.00 17.32 -22.97
CA ASN A 280 6.69 17.94 -21.67
C ASN A 280 5.42 17.35 -21.06
N ALA A 281 4.41 17.03 -21.86
CA ALA A 281 3.19 16.37 -21.35
C ALA A 281 3.53 14.99 -20.75
N ARG A 282 4.43 14.24 -21.38
CA ARG A 282 4.92 12.96 -20.85
C ARG A 282 5.73 13.14 -19.57
N SER A 283 6.65 14.12 -19.52
CA SER A 283 7.40 14.40 -18.29
C SER A 283 6.51 14.80 -17.12
N LEU A 284 5.45 15.59 -17.37
CA LEU A 284 4.46 15.95 -16.34
C LEU A 284 3.64 14.74 -15.88
N GLU A 285 3.24 13.88 -16.81
CA GLU A 285 2.53 12.63 -16.50
C GLU A 285 3.42 11.66 -15.69
N ASP A 286 4.69 11.51 -16.07
CA ASP A 286 5.66 10.67 -15.38
C ASP A 286 5.90 11.18 -13.95
N PHE A 287 6.08 12.50 -13.76
CA PHE A 287 6.18 13.11 -12.43
C PHE A 287 4.89 12.93 -11.62
N TYR A 288 3.72 13.12 -12.23
CA TYR A 288 2.43 12.94 -11.56
C TYR A 288 2.23 11.49 -11.10
N ASN A 289 2.62 10.51 -11.92
CA ASN A 289 2.51 9.10 -11.56
C ASN A 289 3.49 8.73 -10.44
N ARG A 290 4.74 9.19 -10.50
CA ARG A 290 5.73 8.93 -9.42
C ARG A 290 5.36 9.60 -8.11
N SER A 291 4.96 10.88 -8.15
CA SER A 291 4.62 11.65 -6.96
C SER A 291 3.38 11.15 -6.21
N PHE A 292 2.64 10.19 -6.78
CA PHE A 292 1.57 9.48 -6.08
C PHE A 292 2.13 8.72 -4.87
N ASN A 293 3.35 8.20 -4.99
CA ASN A 293 3.98 7.38 -3.96
C ASN A 293 4.66 8.21 -2.85
N TYR A 294 4.85 9.52 -3.05
CA TYR A 294 5.65 10.35 -2.14
C TYR A 294 5.04 10.47 -0.75
N SER A 295 3.71 10.53 -0.63
CA SER A 295 3.05 10.57 0.69
C SER A 295 3.32 9.31 1.51
N TYR A 296 3.31 8.14 0.85
CA TYR A 296 3.60 6.86 1.49
C TYR A 296 5.07 6.76 1.90
N LEU A 297 5.98 7.23 1.03
CA LEU A 297 7.42 7.25 1.31
C LEU A 297 7.80 8.23 2.44
N LEU A 298 7.16 9.41 2.49
CA LEU A 298 7.41 10.40 3.54
C LEU A 298 6.81 9.96 4.89
N ASN A 299 5.72 9.19 4.87
CA ASN A 299 5.07 8.62 6.05
C ASN A 299 5.40 7.13 6.23
N PHE A 300 6.58 6.72 5.74
CA PHE A 300 7.02 5.32 5.65
C PHE A 300 6.70 4.47 6.89
N LYS A 301 7.08 4.95 8.08
CA LYS A 301 6.83 4.27 9.35
C LYS A 301 5.35 3.99 9.58
N GLN A 302 4.49 5.00 9.41
CA GLN A 302 3.05 4.85 9.60
C GLN A 302 2.47 3.89 8.56
N CYS A 303 2.90 3.98 7.30
CA CYS A 303 2.46 3.07 6.26
C CYS A 303 2.79 1.61 6.57
N ILE A 304 3.98 1.32 7.09
CA ILE A 304 4.31 -0.05 7.52
C ILE A 304 3.37 -0.49 8.64
N MET A 305 3.17 0.32 9.68
CA MET A 305 2.28 -0.02 10.80
C MET A 305 0.84 -0.30 10.35
N ASP A 306 0.31 0.52 9.43
CA ASP A 306 -1.04 0.33 8.88
C ASP A 306 -1.14 -0.93 8.01
N MET A 307 -0.08 -1.26 7.26
CA MET A 307 -0.04 -2.43 6.37
C MET A 307 0.24 -3.74 7.10
N THR A 308 0.78 -3.71 8.32
CA THR A 308 1.03 -4.92 9.13
C THR A 308 0.00 -5.14 10.22
N ASP A 309 -1.02 -4.30 10.32
CA ASP A 309 -2.16 -4.50 11.19
C ASP A 309 -3.06 -5.61 10.64
N LEU A 310 -3.00 -6.79 11.28
CA LEU A 310 -3.80 -7.96 10.95
C LEU A 310 -4.92 -8.22 11.97
N GLY A 311 -5.31 -7.21 12.77
CA GLY A 311 -6.30 -7.35 13.82
C GLY A 311 -7.67 -7.86 13.35
N ASP A 312 -8.01 -7.66 12.06
CA ASP A 312 -9.26 -8.16 11.46
C ASP A 312 -9.40 -9.69 11.51
N LEU A 313 -8.30 -10.40 11.70
CA LEU A 313 -8.31 -11.85 11.85
C LEU A 313 -8.87 -12.31 13.21
N TRP A 314 -8.94 -11.43 14.21
CA TRP A 314 -9.51 -11.73 15.53
C TRP A 314 -10.97 -11.27 15.68
N TYR A 315 -11.30 -10.09 15.16
CA TYR A 315 -12.64 -9.49 15.29
C TYR A 315 -13.73 -10.38 14.65
N ARG A 316 -14.91 -10.41 15.28
CA ARG A 316 -16.03 -11.31 14.91
C ARG A 316 -17.42 -10.79 15.28
N GLU A 317 -17.56 -9.47 15.42
CA GLU A 317 -18.78 -8.80 15.88
C GLU A 317 -20.00 -9.10 14.99
N PHE A 318 -19.82 -9.20 13.67
CA PHE A 318 -20.93 -9.53 12.79
C PHE A 318 -21.47 -10.94 13.04
N TYR A 319 -20.60 -11.91 13.30
CA TYR A 319 -21.04 -13.27 13.62
C TYR A 319 -21.59 -13.40 15.06
N LEU A 320 -21.07 -12.63 16.02
CA LEU A 320 -21.66 -12.55 17.36
C LEU A 320 -23.11 -12.04 17.28
N GLU A 321 -23.35 -10.97 16.54
CA GLU A 321 -24.69 -10.43 16.30
C GLU A 321 -25.56 -11.43 15.53
N LEU A 322 -25.05 -12.07 14.47
CA LEU A 322 -25.80 -13.03 13.66
C LEU A 322 -26.28 -14.24 14.48
N THR A 323 -25.44 -14.71 15.41
CA THR A 323 -25.74 -15.88 16.24
C THR A 323 -26.39 -15.54 17.58
N GLN A 324 -26.48 -14.24 17.92
CA GLN A 324 -26.94 -13.76 19.23
C GLN A 324 -26.15 -14.38 20.39
N THR A 325 -24.85 -14.56 20.20
CA THR A 325 -23.91 -15.13 21.18
C THR A 325 -23.04 -14.03 21.75
N LEU A 326 -22.73 -14.10 23.05
CA LEU A 326 -21.88 -13.08 23.69
C LEU A 326 -20.43 -13.17 23.21
N GLN A 327 -19.86 -14.38 23.16
CA GLN A 327 -18.50 -14.61 22.68
C GLN A 327 -18.35 -16.07 22.21
N PHE A 328 -17.45 -16.31 21.26
CA PHE A 328 -17.09 -17.65 20.79
C PHE A 328 -15.95 -18.27 21.61
N PRO A 329 -15.86 -19.60 21.71
CA PRO A 329 -14.74 -20.29 22.35
C PRO A 329 -13.40 -19.98 21.67
N ILE A 330 -12.29 -20.06 22.43
CA ILE A 330 -10.94 -19.78 21.91
C ILE A 330 -10.55 -20.70 20.74
N GLU A 331 -11.07 -21.93 20.72
CA GLU A 331 -10.83 -22.89 19.63
C GLU A 331 -11.44 -22.44 18.30
N TRP A 332 -12.24 -21.36 18.29
CA TRP A 332 -12.84 -20.75 17.11
C TRP A 332 -12.14 -19.45 16.69
N SER A 333 -11.18 -18.97 17.50
CA SER A 333 -10.39 -17.78 17.24
C SER A 333 -9.24 -18.10 16.29
N LEU A 334 -9.15 -17.38 15.16
CA LEU A 334 -8.15 -17.66 14.14
C LEU A 334 -6.69 -17.56 14.63
N PRO A 335 -6.28 -16.53 15.40
CA PRO A 335 -4.95 -16.49 15.99
C PRO A 335 -4.61 -17.75 16.79
N TRP A 336 -5.52 -18.19 17.65
CA TRP A 336 -5.33 -19.40 18.44
C TRP A 336 -5.34 -20.66 17.58
N ILE A 337 -6.27 -20.81 16.63
CA ILE A 337 -6.33 -21.96 15.72
C ILE A 337 -4.98 -22.15 15.01
N VAL A 338 -4.38 -21.06 14.50
CA VAL A 338 -3.10 -21.14 13.80
C VAL A 338 -1.97 -21.52 14.76
N THR A 339 -1.91 -20.92 15.95
CA THR A 339 -0.92 -21.26 16.99
C THR A 339 -1.04 -22.71 17.44
N ASP A 340 -2.25 -23.16 17.78
CA ASP A 340 -2.55 -24.50 18.25
C ASP A 340 -2.17 -25.57 17.21
N ASN A 341 -2.46 -25.32 15.93
CA ASN A 341 -2.04 -26.21 14.84
C ASN A 341 -0.51 -26.38 14.77
N ILE A 342 0.27 -25.35 15.07
CA ILE A 342 1.74 -25.45 15.13
C ILE A 342 2.15 -26.29 16.33
N LEU A 343 1.62 -26.00 17.52
CA LEU A 343 1.96 -26.69 18.77
C LEU A 343 1.62 -28.19 18.71
N GLU A 344 0.41 -28.54 18.28
CA GLU A 344 -0.06 -29.92 18.17
C GLU A 344 0.66 -30.70 17.06
N SER A 345 1.26 -30.01 16.09
CA SER A 345 1.94 -30.70 14.99
C SER A 345 3.26 -31.35 15.36
N GLY A 346 3.97 -30.79 16.35
CA GLY A 346 5.36 -31.14 16.63
C GLY A 346 6.36 -30.82 15.49
N ASP A 347 5.95 -30.03 14.48
CA ASP A 347 6.81 -29.65 13.36
C ASP A 347 7.80 -28.55 13.78
N LEU A 348 9.06 -28.96 14.00
CA LEU A 348 10.14 -28.05 14.40
C LEU A 348 10.40 -26.93 13.39
N SER A 349 10.09 -27.12 12.10
CA SER A 349 10.23 -26.07 11.10
C SER A 349 9.21 -24.95 11.27
N MET A 350 8.04 -25.27 11.84
CA MET A 350 6.99 -24.29 12.10
C MET A 350 7.13 -23.60 13.45
N MET A 351 7.92 -24.17 14.38
CA MET A 351 8.12 -23.61 15.71
C MET A 351 8.74 -22.21 15.70
N GLU A 352 9.54 -21.87 14.69
CA GLU A 352 10.08 -20.51 14.55
C GLU A 352 8.99 -19.46 14.24
N TYR A 353 7.82 -19.90 13.76
CA TYR A 353 6.70 -19.02 13.44
C TYR A 353 5.63 -18.94 14.53
N VAL A 354 5.72 -19.74 15.59
CA VAL A 354 4.64 -19.91 16.60
C VAL A 354 4.20 -18.60 17.27
N LEU A 355 5.10 -17.63 17.39
CA LEU A 355 4.83 -16.34 18.03
C LEU A 355 4.17 -15.31 17.11
N TYR A 356 4.27 -15.47 15.78
CA TYR A 356 3.72 -14.47 14.85
C TYR A 356 2.18 -14.44 14.80
N PRO A 357 1.46 -15.57 14.84
CA PRO A 357 0.01 -15.54 14.96
C PRO A 357 -0.46 -14.91 16.28
N LEU A 358 0.30 -15.07 17.37
CA LEU A 358 0.00 -14.42 18.65
C LEU A 358 0.15 -12.89 18.57
N ASP A 359 0.97 -12.37 17.67
CA ASP A 359 1.10 -10.93 17.44
C ASP A 359 -0.20 -10.30 16.87
N ILE A 360 -1.11 -11.10 16.30
CA ILE A 360 -2.43 -10.62 15.89
C ILE A 360 -3.21 -10.06 17.09
N TYR A 361 -3.01 -10.60 18.30
CA TYR A 361 -3.63 -10.04 19.50
C TYR A 361 -3.11 -8.64 19.81
N ASN A 362 -1.82 -8.36 19.57
CA ASN A 362 -1.26 -7.01 19.72
C ASN A 362 -1.88 -6.05 18.70
N ASP A 363 -2.04 -6.49 17.45
CA ASP A 363 -2.69 -5.70 16.40
C ASP A 363 -4.15 -5.37 16.77
N ALA A 364 -4.92 -6.39 17.15
CA ALA A 364 -6.30 -6.25 17.57
C ALA A 364 -6.43 -5.33 18.79
N ALA A 365 -5.59 -5.51 19.82
CA ALA A 365 -5.60 -4.72 21.04
C ALA A 365 -5.24 -3.26 20.78
N ASN A 366 -4.18 -3.00 20.00
CA ASN A 366 -3.81 -1.65 19.61
C ASN A 366 -4.95 -0.97 18.85
N ARG A 367 -5.61 -1.67 17.93
CA ARG A 367 -6.75 -1.13 17.19
C ARG A 367 -7.96 -0.85 18.08
N ALA A 368 -8.26 -1.74 19.03
CA ALA A 368 -9.36 -1.57 19.99
C ALA A 368 -9.19 -0.27 20.79
N LEU A 369 -7.97 0.01 21.25
CA LEU A 369 -7.64 1.17 22.06
C LEU A 369 -7.46 2.46 21.24
N SER A 370 -6.69 2.39 20.14
CA SER A 370 -6.23 3.55 19.39
C SER A 370 -7.18 4.00 18.28
N ASN A 371 -8.01 3.10 17.75
CA ASN A 371 -8.86 3.39 16.59
C ASN A 371 -10.35 3.25 16.92
N LEU A 372 -10.76 2.13 17.52
CA LEU A 372 -12.17 1.87 17.85
C LEU A 372 -12.60 2.56 19.15
N HIS A 373 -11.63 2.82 20.04
CA HIS A 373 -11.83 3.39 21.37
C HIS A 373 -12.89 2.62 22.19
N GLN A 374 -12.82 1.28 22.16
CA GLN A 374 -13.75 0.40 22.87
C GLN A 374 -12.99 -0.42 23.91
N GLN A 375 -13.33 -0.22 25.20
CA GLN A 375 -12.67 -0.92 26.30
C GLN A 375 -13.05 -2.42 26.33
N PHE A 376 -14.33 -2.75 26.12
CA PHE A 376 -14.78 -4.14 26.20
C PHE A 376 -14.07 -5.05 25.18
N LEU A 377 -13.79 -4.55 23.97
CA LEU A 377 -13.02 -5.28 22.96
C LEU A 377 -11.62 -5.61 23.46
N TYR A 378 -10.96 -4.65 24.14
CA TYR A 378 -9.64 -4.89 24.72
C TYR A 378 -9.70 -5.90 25.87
N ASP A 379 -10.69 -5.78 26.76
CA ASP A 379 -10.88 -6.68 27.90
C ASP A 379 -11.10 -8.14 27.41
N GLU A 380 -11.82 -8.33 26.30
CA GLU A 380 -12.02 -9.63 25.67
C GLU A 380 -10.74 -10.20 25.05
N ILE A 381 -9.95 -9.36 24.35
CA ILE A 381 -8.65 -9.75 23.80
C ILE A 381 -7.70 -10.16 24.94
N GLU A 382 -7.63 -9.36 26.01
CA GLU A 382 -6.80 -9.65 27.17
C GLU A 382 -7.23 -10.96 27.86
N ALA A 383 -8.53 -11.19 28.01
CA ALA A 383 -9.06 -12.42 28.59
C ALA A 383 -8.70 -13.65 27.75
N GLU A 384 -8.76 -13.55 26.42
CA GLU A 384 -8.41 -14.64 25.51
C GLU A 384 -6.91 -14.96 25.51
N VAL A 385 -6.04 -13.95 25.57
CA VAL A 385 -4.58 -14.14 25.67
C VAL A 385 -4.16 -14.75 27.01
N ASN A 386 -4.91 -14.48 28.08
CA ASN A 386 -4.62 -15.01 29.42
C ASN A 386 -5.03 -16.48 29.62
N LEU A 387 -5.94 -17.00 28.79
CA LEU A 387 -6.41 -18.38 28.83
C LEU A 387 -5.36 -19.34 28.28
#